data_AF-A0A0N5AB12-F1
#
_entry.id   AF-A0A0N5AB12-F1
#
_cell.length_a   1.000
_cell.length_b   1.000
_cell.length_c   1.000
_cell.angle_alpha   90.00
_cell.angle_beta   90.00
_cell.angle_gamma   90.00
#
_symmetry.space_group_name_H-M   'P 1'
#
loop_
_entity.id
_entity.type
_entity.pdbx_description
1 polymer ?
#
loop_
_entity_poly.entity_id
_entity_poly.type
_entity_poly.pdbx_seq_one_letter_code
_entity_poly.pdbx_strand_id
1 'polypeptide(L)'
;MLEEDWWPFCFLAQNDYDVDITYPIVIQCLKWRKSFCVQRIRILELKPLLEKSAIYMYGRDLNSFPILWFKMNRIKVDEANAEELFIYWLERYRTSAKREYPVTLLFDMSGTGLQNLSLEFVRFILHAFKYYYPCCLGLLLVYENPTILSASWRLVKSWMDTMMQPPLKHVTRESIGNYISSYYVPIEMGGKVSRFIYQASFDVYSESW
;
A
#
# COMPACT_ATOMS: atom_id res chain seq x y z
N MET A 1 -15.99 2.87 -24.65
CA MET A 1 -15.11 1.72 -24.32
C MET A 1 -15.49 1.30 -22.92
N LEU A 2 -15.99 0.08 -22.76
CA LEU A 2 -16.58 -0.38 -21.51
C LEU A 2 -15.56 -0.35 -20.37
N GLU A 3 -16.02 0.14 -19.24
CA GLU A 3 -15.31 0.34 -17.98
C GLU A 3 -14.84 -0.97 -17.30
N GLU A 4 -15.08 -2.15 -17.88
CA GLU A 4 -15.11 -3.44 -17.16
C GLU A 4 -13.82 -4.27 -17.22
N ASP A 5 -12.91 -4.03 -18.16
CA ASP A 5 -11.81 -4.99 -18.43
C ASP A 5 -10.44 -4.62 -17.82
N TRP A 6 -10.34 -3.54 -17.05
CA TRP A 6 -9.03 -3.06 -16.56
C TRP A 6 -8.34 -4.10 -15.67
N TRP A 7 -9.08 -4.80 -14.81
CA TRP A 7 -8.49 -5.71 -13.83
C TRP A 7 -7.92 -6.98 -14.48
N PRO A 8 -8.65 -7.71 -15.36
CA PRO A 8 -8.06 -8.77 -16.18
C PRO A 8 -6.89 -8.29 -17.06
N PHE A 9 -7.00 -7.08 -17.64
CA PHE A 9 -5.93 -6.51 -18.45
C PHE A 9 -4.64 -6.31 -17.66
N CYS A 10 -4.72 -5.90 -16.38
CA CYS A 10 -3.55 -5.78 -15.51
C CYS A 10 -2.83 -7.13 -15.31
N PHE A 11 -3.57 -8.23 -15.18
CA PHE A 11 -2.94 -9.55 -15.11
C PHE A 11 -2.26 -9.93 -16.43
N LEU A 12 -2.90 -9.68 -17.57
CA LEU A 12 -2.30 -9.93 -18.88
C LEU A 12 -1.03 -9.09 -19.07
N ALA A 13 -1.09 -7.79 -18.82
CA ALA A 13 0.03 -6.88 -19.00
C ALA A 13 1.24 -7.24 -18.14
N GLN A 14 1.04 -7.75 -16.92
CA GLN A 14 2.14 -8.18 -16.04
C GLN A 14 2.80 -9.49 -16.50
N ASN A 15 2.11 -10.31 -17.30
CA ASN A 15 2.60 -11.59 -17.81
C ASN A 15 2.78 -11.55 -19.33
N ASP A 16 3.18 -10.38 -19.87
CA ASP A 16 3.48 -10.18 -21.29
C ASP A 16 2.36 -10.61 -22.25
N TYR A 17 1.11 -10.50 -21.81
CA TYR A 17 -0.11 -10.91 -22.52
C TYR A 17 -0.17 -12.42 -22.83
N ASP A 18 0.64 -13.24 -22.16
CA ASP A 18 0.58 -14.69 -22.25
C ASP A 18 -0.66 -15.21 -21.49
N VAL A 19 -1.66 -15.65 -22.26
CA VAL A 19 -2.94 -16.14 -21.72
C VAL A 19 -2.77 -17.45 -20.95
N ASP A 20 -1.87 -18.34 -21.38
CA ASP A 20 -1.65 -19.64 -20.76
C ASP A 20 -1.01 -19.50 -19.37
N ILE A 21 -0.12 -18.51 -19.21
CA ILE A 21 0.44 -18.13 -17.91
C ILE A 21 -0.58 -17.34 -17.08
N THR A 22 -1.29 -16.40 -17.71
CA THR A 22 -2.18 -15.47 -16.99
C THR A 22 -3.40 -16.17 -16.39
N TYR A 23 -4.03 -17.08 -17.15
CA TYR A 23 -5.24 -17.78 -16.73
C TYR A 23 -5.11 -18.47 -15.35
N PRO A 24 -4.13 -19.34 -15.10
CA PRO A 24 -3.98 -19.97 -13.79
C PRO A 24 -3.70 -18.97 -12.67
N ILE A 25 -3.00 -17.85 -12.94
CA ILE A 25 -2.75 -16.79 -11.95
C ILE A 25 -4.06 -16.13 -11.53
N VAL A 26 -4.92 -15.78 -12.49
CA VAL A 26 -6.26 -15.21 -12.21
C VAL A 26 -7.09 -16.20 -11.39
N ILE A 27 -7.08 -17.48 -11.73
CA ILE A 27 -7.78 -18.52 -10.95
C ILE A 27 -7.25 -18.59 -9.51
N GLN A 28 -5.93 -18.53 -9.31
CA GLN A 28 -5.34 -18.51 -7.96
C GLN A 28 -5.71 -17.25 -7.19
N CYS A 29 -5.74 -16.09 -7.85
CA CYS A 29 -6.24 -14.85 -7.25
C CYS A 29 -7.68 -15.03 -6.76
N LEU A 30 -8.59 -15.54 -7.59
CA LEU A 30 -9.99 -15.75 -7.21
C LEU A 30 -10.14 -16.73 -6.04
N LYS A 31 -9.36 -17.82 -6.02
CA LYS A 31 -9.30 -18.76 -4.90
C LYS A 31 -8.82 -18.08 -3.62
N TRP A 32 -7.72 -17.31 -3.69
CA TRP A 32 -7.19 -16.56 -2.56
C TRP A 32 -8.22 -15.54 -2.04
N ARG A 33 -8.88 -14.78 -2.91
CA ARG A 33 -9.92 -13.81 -2.51
C ARG A 33 -11.03 -14.46 -1.70
N LYS A 34 -11.42 -15.69 -2.10
CA LYS A 34 -12.41 -16.49 -1.38
C LYS A 34 -11.87 -16.98 -0.03
N SER A 35 -10.66 -17.53 0.02
CA SER A 35 -10.07 -18.06 1.28
C SER A 35 -9.76 -16.96 2.29
N PHE A 36 -9.25 -15.82 1.82
CA PHE A 36 -8.98 -14.61 2.61
C PHE A 36 -10.27 -13.90 3.06
N CYS A 37 -11.42 -14.30 2.52
CA CYS A 37 -12.72 -13.71 2.84
C CYS A 37 -12.76 -12.18 2.60
N VAL A 38 -12.19 -11.69 1.49
CA VAL A 38 -12.06 -10.25 1.17
C VAL A 38 -13.39 -9.50 1.33
N GLN A 39 -14.51 -10.09 0.88
CA GLN A 39 -15.85 -9.49 0.97
C GLN A 39 -16.40 -9.38 2.40
N ARG A 40 -15.77 -10.05 3.38
CA ARG A 40 -16.20 -10.10 4.78
C ARG A 40 -15.30 -9.28 5.71
N ILE A 41 -14.32 -8.55 5.17
CA ILE A 41 -13.48 -7.66 5.98
C ILE A 41 -14.38 -6.57 6.58
N ARG A 42 -14.48 -6.53 7.92
CA ARG A 42 -15.32 -5.57 8.63
C ARG A 42 -14.46 -4.49 9.26
N ILE A 43 -14.78 -3.23 8.96
CA ILE A 43 -14.06 -2.07 9.50
C ILE A 43 -13.97 -2.06 11.04
N LEU A 44 -14.99 -2.61 11.73
CA LEU A 44 -15.01 -2.75 13.19
C LEU A 44 -13.87 -3.64 13.73
N GLU A 45 -13.48 -4.68 12.99
CA GLU A 45 -12.37 -5.57 13.36
C GLU A 45 -11.00 -4.91 13.14
N LEU A 46 -10.97 -3.87 12.30
CA LEU A 46 -9.77 -3.09 11.99
C LEU A 46 -9.56 -1.90 12.94
N LYS A 47 -10.55 -1.61 13.78
CA LYS A 47 -10.58 -0.45 14.68
C LYS A 47 -9.28 -0.27 15.49
N PRO A 48 -8.68 -1.31 16.11
CA PRO A 48 -7.43 -1.15 16.86
C PRO A 48 -6.28 -0.57 16.03
N LEU A 49 -6.15 -0.98 14.77
CA LEU A 49 -5.12 -0.49 13.84
C LEU A 49 -5.41 0.92 13.32
N LEU A 50 -6.69 1.20 13.06
CA LEU A 50 -7.16 2.53 12.63
C LEU A 50 -6.94 3.57 13.73
N GLU A 51 -7.31 3.27 14.99
CA GLU A 51 -7.21 4.20 16.12
C GLU A 51 -5.76 4.57 16.46
N LYS A 52 -4.83 3.61 16.39
CA LYS A 52 -3.40 3.90 16.59
C LYS A 52 -2.73 4.47 15.34
N SER A 53 -3.46 4.61 14.25
CA SER A 53 -2.99 5.17 13.00
C SER A 53 -1.81 4.41 12.38
N ALA A 54 -1.86 3.08 12.42
CA ALA A 54 -0.76 2.26 11.93
C ALA A 54 -0.70 2.18 10.40
N ILE A 55 -1.86 2.09 9.73
CA ILE A 55 -1.96 1.98 8.28
C ILE A 55 -3.11 2.87 7.79
N TYR A 56 -2.83 3.83 6.91
CA TYR A 56 -3.83 4.80 6.46
C TYR A 56 -3.51 5.52 5.17
N MET A 57 -4.58 6.00 4.54
CA MET A 57 -4.49 6.82 3.34
C MET A 57 -4.42 8.31 3.71
N TYR A 58 -3.47 9.04 3.11
CA TYR A 58 -3.41 10.50 3.22
C TYR A 58 -2.58 11.14 2.12
N GLY A 59 -3.15 12.13 1.44
CA GLY A 59 -2.44 12.94 0.45
C GLY A 59 -2.12 12.19 -0.84
N ARG A 60 -1.34 12.84 -1.70
CA ARG A 60 -0.91 12.32 -3.00
C ARG A 60 0.57 12.57 -3.24
N ASP A 61 1.22 11.68 -3.97
CA ASP A 61 2.58 11.88 -4.45
C ASP A 61 2.61 12.89 -5.62
N LEU A 62 3.81 13.21 -6.13
CA LEU A 62 3.98 14.13 -7.25
C LEU A 62 3.41 13.60 -8.59
N ASN A 63 3.14 12.28 -8.69
CA ASN A 63 2.43 11.68 -9.81
C ASN A 63 0.91 11.68 -9.60
N SER A 64 0.43 12.33 -8.54
CA SER A 64 -0.98 12.36 -8.11
C SER A 64 -1.56 11.02 -7.65
N PHE A 65 -0.72 10.02 -7.39
CA PHE A 65 -1.15 8.76 -6.80
C PHE A 65 -1.44 8.93 -5.31
N PRO A 66 -2.55 8.39 -4.79
CA PRO A 66 -2.83 8.48 -3.37
C PRO A 66 -1.81 7.66 -2.56
N ILE A 67 -1.49 8.13 -1.35
CA ILE A 67 -0.44 7.54 -0.54
C ILE A 67 -1.04 6.70 0.59
N LEU A 68 -0.65 5.43 0.66
CA LEU A 68 -0.88 4.52 1.77
C LEU A 68 0.33 4.53 2.70
N TRP A 69 0.15 5.14 3.86
CA TRP A 69 1.14 5.27 4.92
C TRP A 69 1.11 4.06 5.83
N PHE A 70 2.29 3.55 6.18
CA PHE A 70 2.49 2.53 7.19
C PHE A 70 3.47 3.07 8.23
N LYS A 71 3.00 3.26 9.46
CA LYS A 71 3.87 3.56 10.60
C LYS A 71 4.39 2.25 11.17
N MET A 72 5.54 1.81 10.69
CA MET A 72 6.06 0.46 10.97
C MET A 72 6.31 0.23 12.47
N ASN A 73 6.71 1.27 13.21
CA ASN A 73 6.88 1.20 14.66
C ASN A 73 5.56 0.98 15.44
N ARG A 74 4.39 1.11 14.81
CA ARG A 74 3.06 0.89 15.42
C ARG A 74 2.45 -0.46 15.06
N ILE A 75 3.08 -1.22 14.18
CA ILE A 75 2.63 -2.55 13.75
C ILE A 75 3.50 -3.57 14.50
N LYS A 76 2.87 -4.39 15.35
CA LYS A 76 3.57 -5.51 15.98
C LYS A 76 3.92 -6.56 14.92
N VAL A 77 4.93 -7.40 15.19
CA VAL A 77 5.35 -8.44 14.24
C VAL A 77 4.21 -9.41 13.91
N ASP A 78 3.39 -9.73 14.90
CA ASP A 78 2.23 -10.61 14.88
C ASP A 78 0.89 -9.84 14.92
N GLU A 79 0.89 -8.60 14.44
CA GLU A 79 -0.30 -7.75 14.51
C GLU A 79 -1.49 -8.36 13.77
N ALA A 80 -2.52 -8.71 14.53
CA ALA A 80 -3.77 -9.18 13.97
C ALA A 80 -4.40 -8.13 13.04
N ASN A 81 -4.99 -8.59 11.95
CA ASN A 81 -5.75 -7.79 10.99
C ASN A 81 -4.92 -6.77 10.16
N ALA A 82 -3.58 -6.83 10.19
CA ALA A 82 -2.74 -5.91 9.40
C ALA A 82 -2.87 -6.16 7.89
N GLU A 83 -2.89 -7.43 7.49
CA GLU A 83 -3.15 -7.85 6.10
C GLU A 83 -4.54 -7.42 5.65
N GLU A 84 -5.56 -7.65 6.48
CA GLU A 84 -6.95 -7.28 6.23
C GLU A 84 -7.13 -5.77 6.11
N LEU A 85 -6.44 -4.96 6.94
CA LEU A 85 -6.48 -3.51 6.82
C LEU A 85 -5.81 -3.02 5.54
N PHE A 86 -4.69 -3.62 5.15
CA PHE A 86 -4.05 -3.32 3.87
C PHE A 86 -4.99 -3.64 2.69
N ILE A 87 -5.59 -4.84 2.67
CA ILE A 87 -6.54 -5.25 1.63
C ILE A 87 -7.81 -4.38 1.64
N TYR A 88 -8.30 -4.00 2.81
CA TYR A 88 -9.44 -3.08 2.96
C TYR A 88 -9.18 -1.74 2.25
N TRP A 89 -7.99 -1.16 2.44
CA TRP A 89 -7.62 0.09 1.78
C TRP A 89 -7.55 -0.06 0.26
N LEU A 90 -6.96 -1.15 -0.24
CA LEU A 90 -6.92 -1.44 -1.68
C LEU A 90 -8.33 -1.60 -2.27
N GLU A 91 -9.19 -2.42 -1.67
CA GLU A 91 -10.56 -2.61 -2.18
C GLU A 91 -11.35 -1.31 -2.17
N ARG A 92 -11.24 -0.51 -1.10
CA ARG A 92 -11.96 0.76 -1.01
C ARG A 92 -11.57 1.72 -2.12
N TYR A 93 -10.27 1.86 -2.41
CA TYR A 93 -9.78 2.73 -3.47
C TYR A 93 -10.03 2.18 -4.88
N ARG A 94 -10.12 0.85 -5.03
CA ARG A 94 -10.56 0.21 -6.28
C ARG A 94 -11.97 0.58 -6.66
N THR A 95 -12.85 0.61 -5.67
CA THR A 95 -14.29 0.86 -5.85
C THR A 95 -14.66 2.35 -5.81
N SER A 96 -13.70 3.25 -5.61
CA SER A 96 -13.99 4.69 -5.59
C SER A 96 -14.31 5.18 -7.00
N ALA A 97 -15.21 6.17 -7.11
CA ALA A 97 -15.69 6.71 -8.38
C ALA A 97 -14.56 7.23 -9.29
N LYS A 98 -13.44 7.66 -8.71
CA LYS A 98 -12.28 8.19 -9.43
C LYS A 98 -11.23 7.15 -9.81
N ARG A 99 -11.40 5.88 -9.42
CA ARG A 99 -10.43 4.78 -9.63
C ARG A 99 -8.99 5.21 -9.36
N GLU A 100 -8.67 5.31 -8.08
CA GLU A 100 -7.44 5.99 -7.64
C GLU A 100 -6.19 5.09 -7.66
N TYR A 101 -6.02 4.29 -8.72
CA TYR A 101 -4.83 3.48 -8.93
C TYR A 101 -3.89 4.10 -9.97
N PRO A 102 -2.57 3.81 -9.88
CA PRO A 102 -1.89 3.05 -8.81
C PRO A 102 -1.81 3.81 -7.47
N VAL A 103 -1.43 3.11 -6.39
CA VAL A 103 -1.17 3.70 -5.06
C VAL A 103 0.32 3.78 -4.77
N THR A 104 0.73 4.79 -4.02
CA THR A 104 2.09 4.90 -3.48
C THR A 104 2.12 4.40 -2.05
N LEU A 105 3.00 3.43 -1.75
CA LEU A 105 3.22 2.97 -0.39
C LEU A 105 4.33 3.78 0.26
N LEU A 106 4.13 4.21 1.50
CA LEU A 106 5.16 4.84 2.31
C LEU A 106 5.33 4.08 3.61
N PHE A 107 6.43 3.35 3.73
CA PHE A 107 6.87 2.72 4.97
C PHE A 107 7.67 3.73 5.79
N ASP A 108 7.05 4.30 6.83
CA ASP A 108 7.72 5.12 7.82
C ASP A 108 8.48 4.21 8.80
N MET A 109 9.79 4.16 8.63
CA MET A 109 10.69 3.33 9.44
C MET A 109 11.19 4.07 10.68
N SER A 110 10.76 5.31 10.94
CA SER A 110 11.21 6.10 12.09
C SER A 110 10.96 5.37 13.41
N GLY A 111 12.01 5.11 14.20
CA GLY A 111 11.89 4.35 15.45
C GLY A 111 11.56 2.86 15.27
N THR A 112 11.65 2.32 14.05
CA THR A 112 11.49 0.90 13.79
C THR A 112 12.83 0.19 14.00
N GLY A 113 12.81 -0.88 14.80
CA GLY A 113 13.97 -1.76 14.99
C GLY A 113 13.68 -3.18 14.48
N LEU A 114 14.66 -4.07 14.63
CA LEU A 114 14.51 -5.50 14.29
C LEU A 114 13.31 -6.15 14.97
N GLN A 115 12.95 -5.70 16.17
CA GLN A 115 11.86 -6.28 16.97
C GLN A 115 10.45 -5.95 16.45
N ASN A 116 10.31 -4.93 15.59
CA ASN A 116 9.02 -4.44 15.10
C ASN A 116 8.88 -4.55 13.57
N LEU A 117 9.82 -5.20 12.88
CA LEU A 117 9.72 -5.41 11.44
C LEU A 117 9.09 -6.78 11.13
N SER A 118 7.82 -6.79 10.75
CA SER A 118 7.18 -8.00 10.21
C SER A 118 7.58 -8.21 8.75
N LEU A 119 8.60 -9.03 8.52
CA LEU A 119 9.04 -9.39 7.17
C LEU A 119 8.00 -10.19 6.39
N GLU A 120 7.20 -11.02 7.08
CA GLU A 120 6.08 -11.73 6.47
C GLU A 120 4.98 -10.77 6.02
N PHE A 121 4.69 -9.70 6.78
CA PHE A 121 3.73 -8.70 6.33
C PHE A 121 4.22 -7.93 5.10
N VAL A 122 5.50 -7.54 5.06
CA VAL A 122 6.09 -6.92 3.86
C VAL A 122 6.04 -7.88 2.67
N ARG A 123 6.32 -9.16 2.89
CA ARG A 123 6.21 -10.20 1.87
C ARG A 123 4.78 -10.34 1.35
N PHE A 124 3.79 -10.32 2.24
CA PHE A 124 2.38 -10.34 1.89
C PHE A 124 2.00 -9.15 1.00
N ILE A 125 2.43 -7.93 1.35
CA ILE A 125 2.17 -6.72 0.54
C ILE A 125 2.73 -6.89 -0.88
N LEU A 126 3.98 -7.31 -1.01
CA LEU A 126 4.61 -7.53 -2.33
C LEU A 126 3.90 -8.66 -3.11
N HIS A 127 3.55 -9.74 -2.44
CA HIS A 127 2.81 -10.85 -3.03
C HIS A 127 1.43 -10.40 -3.50
N ALA A 128 0.75 -9.55 -2.74
CA ALA A 128 -0.56 -9.02 -3.10
C ALA A 128 -0.50 -8.20 -4.38
N PHE A 129 0.49 -7.30 -4.55
CA PHE A 129 0.65 -6.58 -5.80
C PHE A 129 1.02 -7.48 -6.98
N LYS A 130 1.73 -8.59 -6.73
CA LYS A 130 2.14 -9.49 -7.81
C LYS A 130 1.00 -10.38 -8.29
N TYR A 131 0.23 -10.95 -7.37
CA TYR A 131 -0.68 -12.04 -7.68
C TYR A 131 -2.16 -11.70 -7.48
N TYR A 132 -2.49 -10.63 -6.75
CA TYR A 132 -3.87 -10.32 -6.38
C TYR A 132 -4.36 -8.96 -6.88
N TYR A 133 -3.48 -7.97 -6.89
CA TYR A 133 -3.73 -6.58 -7.28
C TYR A 133 -2.63 -6.08 -8.24
N PRO A 134 -2.48 -6.71 -9.43
CA PRO A 134 -1.51 -6.27 -10.42
C PRO A 134 -1.77 -4.82 -10.85
N CYS A 135 -0.71 -4.12 -11.27
CA CYS A 135 -0.70 -2.71 -11.67
C CYS A 135 -1.19 -1.71 -10.62
N CYS A 136 -1.45 -2.14 -9.37
CA CYS A 136 -1.93 -1.26 -8.32
C CYS A 136 -0.79 -0.55 -7.56
N LEU A 137 0.48 -0.89 -7.80
CA LEU A 137 1.64 -0.27 -7.15
C LEU A 137 2.28 0.80 -8.05
N GLY A 138 2.40 2.02 -7.54
CA GLY A 138 3.04 3.15 -8.22
C GLY A 138 4.48 3.35 -7.75
N LEU A 139 4.63 3.79 -6.49
CA LEU A 139 5.93 3.91 -5.81
C LEU A 139 5.93 3.15 -4.48
N LEU A 140 7.11 2.70 -4.07
CA LEU A 140 7.35 2.14 -2.74
C LEU A 140 8.46 2.97 -2.08
N LEU A 141 8.06 3.86 -1.16
CA LEU A 141 8.95 4.74 -0.43
C LEU A 141 9.26 4.14 0.94
N VAL A 142 10.54 4.00 1.25
CA VAL A 142 11.02 3.57 2.58
C VAL A 142 11.67 4.77 3.26
N TYR A 143 10.93 5.41 4.15
CA TYR A 143 11.34 6.64 4.85
C TYR A 143 12.19 6.33 6.08
N GLU A 144 13.33 7.03 6.22
CA GLU A 144 14.26 6.95 7.37
C GLU A 144 14.67 5.52 7.70
N ASN A 145 15.07 4.77 6.67
CA ASN A 145 15.45 3.36 6.80
C ASN A 145 16.69 3.16 7.70
N PRO A 146 16.58 2.50 8.86
CA PRO A 146 17.71 2.22 9.72
C PRO A 146 18.74 1.31 9.07
N THR A 147 20.03 1.66 9.14
CA THR A 147 21.12 0.88 8.54
C THR A 147 21.22 -0.56 9.08
N ILE A 148 20.83 -0.77 10.34
CA ILE A 148 20.76 -2.10 10.97
C ILE A 148 19.79 -3.05 10.27
N LEU A 149 18.79 -2.52 9.54
CA LEU A 149 17.81 -3.30 8.78
C LEU A 149 18.25 -3.57 7.33
N SER A 150 19.47 -3.21 6.93
CA SER A 150 19.99 -3.42 5.58
C SER A 150 19.92 -4.88 5.11
N ALA A 151 20.21 -5.84 6.00
CA ALA A 151 20.10 -7.27 5.70
C ALA A 151 18.64 -7.68 5.41
N SER A 152 17.70 -7.17 6.20
CA SER A 152 16.26 -7.39 5.99
C SER A 152 15.81 -6.85 4.63
N TRP A 153 16.24 -5.66 4.24
CA TRP A 153 15.91 -5.10 2.92
C TRP A 153 16.55 -5.84 1.75
N ARG A 154 17.71 -6.46 1.95
CA ARG A 154 18.30 -7.36 0.94
C ARG A 154 17.42 -8.59 0.72
N LEU A 155 16.84 -9.13 1.79
CA LEU A 155 15.88 -10.23 1.69
C LEU A 155 14.57 -9.77 1.02
N VAL A 156 14.03 -8.61 1.41
CA VAL A 156 12.83 -8.05 0.75
C VAL A 156 13.04 -7.87 -0.75
N LYS A 157 14.21 -7.35 -1.16
CA LYS A 157 14.55 -7.18 -2.59
C LYS A 157 14.62 -8.50 -3.35
N SER A 158 14.97 -9.63 -2.72
CA SER A 158 15.00 -10.92 -3.41
C SER A 158 13.60 -11.49 -3.69
N TRP A 159 12.56 -10.95 -3.06
CA TRP A 159 11.16 -11.28 -3.36
C TRP A 159 10.57 -10.42 -4.49
N MET A 160 11.26 -9.35 -4.88
CA MET A 160 10.82 -8.41 -5.90
C MET A 160 11.39 -8.83 -7.24
N ASP A 161 10.52 -9.04 -8.23
CA ASP A 161 10.97 -9.20 -9.61
C ASP A 161 11.49 -7.88 -10.19
N THR A 162 12.06 -7.95 -11.39
CA THR A 162 12.63 -6.80 -12.10
C THR A 162 11.62 -5.68 -12.35
N MET A 163 10.31 -5.99 -12.35
CA MET A 163 9.25 -5.01 -12.56
C MET A 163 8.90 -4.27 -11.27
N MET A 164 9.01 -4.92 -10.11
CA MET A 164 8.73 -4.32 -8.80
C MET A 164 9.90 -3.54 -8.19
N GLN A 165 11.14 -3.81 -8.60
CA GLN A 165 12.33 -3.14 -8.05
C GLN A 165 12.44 -1.64 -8.38
N PRO A 166 12.18 -1.16 -9.61
CA PRO A 166 12.34 0.25 -9.95
C PRO A 166 11.49 1.22 -9.10
N PRO A 167 10.23 0.88 -8.74
CA PRO A 167 9.42 1.65 -7.79
C PRO A 167 9.99 1.83 -6.38
N LEU A 168 10.93 0.98 -5.92
CA LEU A 168 11.49 1.05 -4.56
C LEU A 168 12.49 2.19 -4.41
N LYS A 169 12.21 3.15 -3.53
CA LYS A 169 13.08 4.26 -3.18
C LYS A 169 13.27 4.35 -1.67
N HIS A 170 14.53 4.37 -1.23
CA HIS A 170 14.84 4.79 0.14
C HIS A 170 14.89 6.31 0.18
N VAL A 171 14.19 6.91 1.13
CA VAL A 171 14.09 8.36 1.28
C VAL A 171 14.37 8.76 2.72
N THR A 172 14.83 9.99 2.89
CA THR A 172 15.13 10.64 4.16
C THR A 172 14.28 11.90 4.28
N ARG A 173 14.34 12.57 5.42
CA ARG A 173 13.73 13.89 5.62
C ARG A 173 14.09 14.89 4.51
N GLU A 174 15.32 14.87 4.01
CA GLU A 174 15.81 15.81 2.99
C GLU A 174 15.34 15.43 1.58
N SER A 175 15.08 14.15 1.33
CA SER A 175 14.80 13.64 -0.02
C SER A 175 13.33 13.25 -0.27
N ILE A 176 12.50 13.16 0.76
CA ILE A 176 11.05 12.88 0.62
C ILE A 176 10.33 13.91 -0.26
N GLY A 177 10.78 15.18 -0.24
CA GLY A 177 10.26 16.26 -1.08
C GLY A 177 10.39 16.03 -2.59
N ASN A 178 11.28 15.12 -3.01
CA ASN A 178 11.43 14.72 -4.42
C ASN A 178 10.28 13.83 -4.91
N TYR A 179 9.44 13.32 -4.01
CA TYR A 179 8.36 12.38 -4.33
C TYR A 179 7.00 12.83 -3.80
N ILE A 180 6.96 13.60 -2.70
CA ILE A 180 5.71 14.06 -2.09
C ILE A 180 5.82 15.55 -1.77
N SER A 181 4.80 16.32 -2.17
CA SER A 181 4.71 17.74 -1.80
C SER A 181 4.69 17.93 -0.29
N SER A 182 5.42 18.93 0.21
CA SER A 182 5.43 19.30 1.64
C SER A 182 4.03 19.54 2.24
N TYR A 183 3.04 19.85 1.40
CA TYR A 183 1.63 20.00 1.81
C TYR A 183 1.02 18.69 2.33
N TYR A 184 1.51 17.53 1.89
CA TYR A 184 1.04 16.21 2.31
C TYR A 184 1.99 15.50 3.28
N VAL A 185 3.12 16.13 3.62
CA VAL A 185 4.14 15.55 4.50
C VAL A 185 4.00 16.12 5.92
N PRO A 186 4.16 15.29 6.98
CA PRO A 186 4.16 15.75 8.36
C PRO A 186 5.27 16.74 8.70
N ILE A 187 5.01 17.63 9.65
CA ILE A 187 6.03 18.57 10.15
C ILE A 187 7.25 17.82 10.70
N GLU A 188 7.04 16.69 11.39
CA GLU A 188 8.14 15.84 11.88
C GLU A 188 9.04 15.30 10.75
N MET A 189 8.49 15.16 9.54
CA MET A 189 9.20 14.74 8.33
C MET A 189 9.63 15.91 7.44
N GLY A 190 9.54 17.15 7.91
CA GLY A 190 9.93 18.36 7.16
C GLY A 190 8.84 18.94 6.26
N GLY A 191 7.59 18.50 6.39
CA GLY A 191 6.45 19.06 5.67
C GLY A 191 5.66 20.10 6.46
N LYS A 192 4.38 20.28 6.10
CA LYS A 192 3.49 21.33 6.65
C LYS A 192 2.29 20.77 7.42
N VAL A 193 2.12 19.45 7.48
CA VAL A 193 0.97 18.82 8.14
C VAL A 193 1.24 18.69 9.64
N SER A 194 0.52 19.45 10.46
CA SER A 194 0.72 19.53 11.92
C SER A 194 0.02 18.43 12.71
N ARG A 195 -1.10 17.92 12.19
CA ARG A 195 -1.83 16.80 12.78
C ARG A 195 -2.52 16.03 11.67
N PHE A 196 -2.25 14.73 11.59
CA PHE A 196 -3.15 13.82 10.88
C PHE A 196 -4.44 13.73 11.68
N ILE A 197 -5.42 14.56 11.33
CA ILE A 197 -6.79 14.27 11.72
C ILE A 197 -7.20 13.13 10.79
N TYR A 198 -7.42 11.94 11.35
CA TYR A 198 -8.23 10.94 10.67
C TYR A 198 -9.60 11.57 10.50
N GLN A 199 -9.80 12.18 9.35
CA GLN A 199 -11.11 12.35 8.81
C GLN A 199 -11.54 10.94 8.37
N ALA A 200 -12.03 10.16 9.34
CA ALA A 200 -13.09 9.20 9.07
C ALA A 200 -14.39 9.95 8.71
N SER A 201 -14.31 11.12 8.07
CA SER A 201 -15.45 11.79 7.47
C SER A 201 -15.72 11.07 6.17
N PHE A 202 -16.67 10.16 6.28
CA PHE A 202 -17.69 9.91 5.30
C PHE A 202 -17.89 11.10 4.34
N ASP A 203 -17.30 11.04 3.15
CA ASP A 203 -17.89 11.68 1.98
C ASP A 203 -18.98 10.74 1.45
N VAL A 204 -20.09 10.74 2.18
CA VAL A 204 -21.40 10.31 1.70
C VAL A 204 -22.26 11.58 1.82
N TYR A 205 -22.47 12.24 0.68
CA TYR A 205 -23.21 13.49 0.44
C TYR A 205 -22.53 14.82 0.82
N SER A 206 -21.98 15.50 -0.20
CA SER A 206 -22.54 16.80 -0.64
C SER A 206 -21.87 17.26 -1.95
N GLU A 207 -22.34 16.73 -3.08
CA GLU A 207 -22.40 17.56 -4.29
C GLU A 207 -23.77 18.23 -4.27
N SER A 208 -23.77 19.55 -4.05
CA SER A 208 -24.87 20.41 -4.44
C SER A 208 -24.28 21.79 -4.73
N TRP A 209 -24.35 22.13 -6.02
CA TRP A 209 -24.14 23.40 -6.71
C TRP A 209 -23.95 24.66 -5.86
#